data_AF-A0A1Q3CS83-F1
#
_entry.id   AF-A0A1Q3CS83-F1
#
_cell.length_a   1.000
_cell.length_b   1.000
_cell.length_c   1.000
_cell.angle_alpha   90.00
_cell.angle_beta   90.00
_cell.angle_gamma   90.00
#
_symmetry.space_group_name_H-M   'P 1'
#
loop_
_entity.id
_entity.type
_entity.pdbx_description
1 polymer ?
#
loop_
_entity_poly.entity_id
_entity_poly.type
_entity_poly.pdbx_seq_one_letter_code
_entity_poly.pdbx_strand_id
1 'polypeptide(L)'
;MVATWDDSDPSSSEEEESDEEVVNLALMALEEDTSGDESESEVNFTFDELQNAYEKLYIEYENVCLKNKTFKKNAISLSKEIDDLKSENSKILNEIESLQNKNSFYMNEIDILNVSSKLSIDSLEENEKLKIEIDALKKSFSTFSNSSAKLDNLLGLQRCVFDKAGLGFEEMKNVKHFNNFFVKKVEPQICCNYCGKICHISTSCIFRKNLCFGKTRKIWVPKGTFVTNLHGPKLKWVPKA
;
A
#
# COMPACT_ATOMS: atom_id res chain seq x y z
N MET A 1 44.01 -39.77 -27.89
CA MET A 1 45.34 -40.00 -27.27
C MET A 1 45.07 -40.73 -25.96
N VAL A 2 45.67 -41.92 -25.82
CA VAL A 2 45.77 -42.79 -24.63
C VAL A 2 44.44 -43.32 -24.04
N ALA A 3 44.23 -44.61 -24.28
CA ALA A 3 43.34 -45.50 -23.55
C ALA A 3 44.14 -46.27 -22.49
N THR A 4 43.48 -46.71 -21.41
CA THR A 4 43.55 -48.06 -20.79
C THR A 4 42.60 -48.05 -19.58
N TRP A 5 41.38 -48.57 -19.72
CA TRP A 5 40.97 -49.96 -19.39
C TRP A 5 40.80 -50.13 -17.86
N ASP A 6 39.58 -50.19 -17.30
CA ASP A 6 38.56 -51.27 -17.38
C ASP A 6 39.18 -52.59 -16.85
N ASP A 7 38.58 -53.39 -15.98
CA ASP A 7 37.16 -53.67 -15.78
C ASP A 7 37.02 -54.64 -14.57
N SER A 8 35.90 -54.52 -13.86
CA SER A 8 35.11 -55.60 -13.22
C SER A 8 35.66 -56.48 -12.06
N ASP A 9 35.00 -56.30 -10.90
CA ASP A 9 34.56 -57.30 -9.89
C ASP A 9 33.74 -58.47 -10.55
N PRO A 10 33.25 -59.55 -9.86
CA PRO A 10 33.22 -59.87 -8.43
C PRO A 10 33.54 -61.36 -8.08
N SER A 11 33.61 -61.71 -6.79
CA SER A 11 32.83 -62.79 -6.14
C SER A 11 33.55 -63.48 -4.99
N SER A 12 32.79 -63.66 -3.91
CA SER A 12 33.06 -64.46 -2.71
C SER A 12 33.30 -65.94 -3.00
N SER A 13 34.21 -66.58 -2.27
CA SER A 13 34.10 -67.98 -1.82
C SER A 13 35.07 -68.27 -0.67
N GLU A 14 34.53 -68.90 0.37
CA GLU A 14 35.25 -69.46 1.53
C GLU A 14 36.18 -70.62 1.17
N GLU A 15 37.01 -70.98 2.17
CA GLU A 15 37.58 -72.30 2.50
C GLU A 15 39.06 -72.64 2.20
N GLU A 16 39.65 -73.22 3.25
CA GLU A 16 40.83 -74.11 3.39
C GLU A 16 42.21 -73.43 3.44
N GLU A 17 42.84 -73.30 4.62
CA GLU A 17 43.47 -74.32 5.48
C GLU A 17 44.86 -74.76 4.95
N SER A 18 45.83 -74.71 5.87
CA SER A 18 47.26 -75.07 5.76
C SER A 18 48.14 -74.19 4.87
N ASP A 19 49.11 -73.53 5.49
CA ASP A 19 50.51 -73.68 5.10
C ASP A 19 51.43 -73.12 6.21
N GLU A 20 52.42 -73.94 6.57
CA GLU A 20 53.40 -73.77 7.63
C GLU A 20 53.98 -72.34 7.79
N GLU A 21 53.99 -71.82 9.02
CA GLU A 21 54.81 -70.68 9.43
C GLU A 21 56.32 -71.04 9.32
N VAL A 22 56.94 -70.68 8.20
CA VAL A 22 58.39 -70.79 7.98
C VAL A 22 59.10 -69.73 8.82
N VAL A 23 59.68 -70.14 9.94
CA VAL A 23 60.56 -69.31 10.76
C VAL A 23 61.90 -69.14 10.04
N ASN A 24 62.12 -67.97 9.41
CA ASN A 24 63.40 -67.60 8.82
C ASN A 24 64.42 -67.20 9.92
N LEU A 25 65.06 -68.20 10.53
CA LEU A 25 66.25 -67.99 11.37
C LEU A 25 67.49 -67.92 10.47
N ALA A 26 67.91 -66.72 10.09
CA ALA A 26 69.15 -66.50 9.34
C ALA A 26 70.36 -66.60 10.30
N LEU A 27 70.98 -67.77 10.36
CA LEU A 27 72.30 -67.98 10.97
C LEU A 27 73.37 -67.78 9.88
N MET A 28 73.99 -66.60 9.81
CA MET A 28 75.21 -66.40 9.01
C MET A 28 76.38 -67.08 9.73
N ALA A 29 76.87 -68.17 9.17
CA ALA A 29 78.11 -68.82 9.58
C ALA A 29 79.30 -67.87 9.34
N LEU A 30 80.11 -67.64 10.38
CA LEU A 30 81.41 -67.01 10.24
C LEU A 30 82.39 -68.08 9.77
N GLU A 31 82.76 -68.05 8.49
CA GLU A 31 83.94 -68.77 8.01
C GLU A 31 85.19 -68.02 8.50
N GLU A 32 86.04 -68.77 9.19
CA GLU A 32 87.32 -68.34 9.75
C GLU A 32 88.34 -68.20 8.62
N ASP A 33 88.61 -66.97 8.19
CA ASP A 33 89.78 -66.65 7.35
C ASP A 33 90.68 -65.63 8.05
N THR A 34 91.83 -66.13 8.48
CA THR A 34 92.94 -65.42 9.08
C THR A 34 93.71 -64.64 8.01
N SER A 35 93.77 -63.30 8.09
CA SER A 35 94.99 -62.52 7.79
C SER A 35 94.81 -61.01 7.94
N GLY A 36 95.31 -60.49 9.07
CA GLY A 36 96.18 -59.32 9.13
C GLY A 36 95.57 -57.94 8.85
N ASP A 37 95.09 -57.28 9.90
CA ASP A 37 95.58 -55.96 10.36
C ASP A 37 94.90 -55.64 11.72
N GLU A 38 95.33 -56.33 12.78
CA GLU A 38 94.82 -56.16 14.14
C GLU A 38 95.43 -54.90 14.78
N SER A 39 94.89 -53.74 14.42
CA SER A 39 94.83 -52.63 15.36
C SER A 39 93.37 -52.31 15.68
N GLU A 40 92.60 -53.36 15.97
CA GLU A 40 91.40 -53.18 16.76
C GLU A 40 91.86 -52.76 18.15
N SER A 41 91.45 -51.58 18.60
CA SER A 41 91.47 -51.28 20.02
C SER A 41 90.46 -52.24 20.68
N GLU A 42 90.88 -53.47 20.90
CA GLU A 42 90.13 -54.50 21.60
C GLU A 42 89.99 -54.01 23.04
N VAL A 43 88.93 -53.25 23.30
CA VAL A 43 88.57 -52.79 24.64
C VAL A 43 88.16 -54.06 25.38
N ASN A 44 89.13 -54.68 26.05
CA ASN A 44 88.94 -55.86 26.85
C ASN A 44 88.09 -55.51 28.07
N PHE A 45 86.77 -55.48 27.89
CA PHE A 45 85.82 -55.32 28.98
C PHE A 45 85.97 -56.50 29.94
N THR A 46 86.02 -56.19 31.22
CA THR A 46 85.95 -57.24 32.24
C THR A 46 84.53 -57.79 32.31
N PHE A 47 84.39 -59.09 32.62
CA PHE A 47 83.08 -59.73 32.75
C PHE A 47 82.15 -58.99 33.72
N ASP A 48 82.71 -58.48 34.84
CA ASP A 48 81.96 -57.70 35.83
C ASP A 48 81.43 -56.37 35.28
N GLU A 49 82.17 -55.68 34.41
CA GLU A 49 81.71 -54.44 33.75
C GLU A 49 80.55 -54.72 32.81
N LEU A 50 80.63 -55.80 32.02
CA LEU A 50 79.58 -56.20 31.10
C LEU A 50 78.31 -56.61 31.85
N GLN A 51 78.45 -57.39 32.92
CA GLN A 51 77.33 -57.82 33.75
C GLN A 51 76.61 -56.63 34.40
N ASN A 52 77.37 -55.67 34.96
CA ASN A 52 76.81 -54.48 35.58
C ASN A 52 76.11 -53.56 34.55
N ALA A 53 76.64 -53.46 33.32
CA ALA A 53 75.98 -52.72 32.24
C ALA A 53 74.66 -53.38 31.82
N TYR A 54 74.63 -54.72 31.68
CA TYR A 54 73.43 -55.46 31.36
C TYR A 54 72.34 -55.30 32.43
N GLU A 55 72.71 -55.35 33.71
CA GLU A 55 71.74 -55.23 34.80
C GLU A 55 71.12 -53.82 34.87
N LYS A 56 71.92 -52.76 34.64
CA LYS A 56 71.40 -51.39 34.47
C LYS A 56 70.45 -51.29 33.28
N LEU A 57 70.83 -51.85 32.13
CA LEU A 57 69.99 -51.88 30.93
C LEU A 57 68.65 -52.57 31.21
N TYR A 58 68.67 -53.71 31.92
CA TYR A 58 67.47 -54.46 32.27
C TYR A 58 66.53 -53.65 33.18
N ILE A 59 67.06 -52.97 34.19
CA ILE A 59 66.28 -52.10 35.08
C ILE A 59 65.64 -50.94 34.29
N GLU A 60 66.38 -50.31 33.37
CA GLU A 60 65.84 -49.26 32.51
C GLU A 60 64.75 -49.79 31.58
N TYR A 61 64.95 -50.97 30.99
CA TYR A 61 63.96 -51.64 30.15
C TYR A 61 62.65 -51.91 30.92
N GLU A 62 62.73 -52.44 32.14
CA GLU A 62 61.56 -52.70 32.98
C GLU A 62 60.82 -51.40 33.31
N ASN A 63 61.55 -50.33 33.64
CA ASN A 63 60.99 -49.01 33.88
C ASN A 63 60.26 -48.45 32.64
N VAL A 64 60.83 -48.61 31.45
CA VAL A 64 60.19 -48.21 30.18
C VAL A 64 58.93 -49.04 29.92
N CYS A 65 58.95 -50.34 30.20
CA CYS A 65 57.79 -51.22 30.07
C CYS A 65 56.63 -50.77 30.97
N LEU A 66 56.91 -50.39 32.22
CA LEU A 66 55.91 -49.84 33.14
C LEU A 66 55.31 -48.53 32.62
N LYS A 67 56.15 -47.60 32.14
CA LYS A 67 55.69 -46.35 31.52
C LYS A 67 54.80 -46.62 30.31
N ASN A 68 55.18 -47.55 29.44
CA ASN A 68 54.39 -47.90 28.26
C ASN A 68 53.01 -48.47 28.64
N LYS A 69 52.93 -49.30 29.69
CA LYS A 69 51.64 -49.77 30.23
C LYS A 69 50.75 -48.61 30.70
N THR A 70 51.33 -47.60 31.35
CA THR A 70 50.56 -46.40 31.77
C THR A 70 50.09 -45.57 30.58
N PHE A 71 50.95 -45.36 29.57
CA PHE A 71 50.56 -44.62 28.36
C PHE A 71 49.45 -45.33 27.57
N LYS A 72 49.49 -46.66 27.45
CA LYS A 72 48.39 -47.43 26.83
C LYS A 72 47.06 -47.21 27.55
N LYS A 73 47.05 -47.21 28.88
CA LYS A 73 45.83 -46.91 29.66
C LYS A 73 45.32 -45.49 29.41
N ASN A 74 46.23 -44.52 29.41
CA ASN A 74 45.88 -43.12 29.15
C ASN A 74 45.33 -42.93 27.73
N ALA A 75 45.93 -43.58 26.73
CA ALA A 75 45.46 -43.54 25.34
C ALA A 75 44.03 -44.09 25.20
N ILE A 76 43.72 -45.22 25.86
CA ILE A 76 42.36 -45.78 25.89
C ILE A 76 41.38 -44.82 26.59
N SER A 77 41.80 -44.20 27.70
CA SER A 77 40.97 -43.22 28.42
C SER A 77 40.66 -42.01 27.55
N LEU A 78 41.67 -41.45 26.88
CA LEU A 78 41.52 -40.28 26.02
C LEU A 78 40.67 -40.59 24.79
N SER A 79 40.78 -41.80 24.23
CA SER A 79 39.92 -42.24 23.12
C SER A 79 38.45 -42.25 23.51
N LYS A 80 38.10 -42.71 24.71
CA LYS A 80 36.72 -42.68 25.20
C LYS A 80 36.19 -41.27 25.37
N GLU A 81 37.00 -40.37 25.94
CA GLU A 81 36.63 -38.97 26.11
C GLU A 81 36.39 -38.27 24.76
N ILE A 82 37.19 -38.59 23.73
CA ILE A 82 36.96 -38.11 22.36
C ILE A 82 35.63 -38.61 21.80
N ASP A 83 35.30 -39.88 22.00
CA ASP A 83 34.03 -40.45 21.53
C ASP A 83 32.82 -39.80 22.24
N ASP A 84 32.92 -39.56 23.55
CA ASP A 84 31.90 -38.86 24.33
C ASP A 84 31.70 -37.42 23.83
N LEU A 85 32.77 -36.66 23.66
CA LEU A 85 32.74 -35.29 23.12
C LEU A 85 32.19 -35.24 21.69
N LYS A 86 32.50 -36.25 20.87
CA LYS A 86 31.95 -36.37 19.51
C LYS A 86 30.44 -36.60 19.54
N SER A 87 29.94 -37.38 20.49
CA SER A 87 28.51 -37.60 20.69
C SER A 87 27.79 -36.34 21.21
N GLU A 88 28.47 -35.51 21.98
CA GLU A 88 27.91 -34.24 22.47
C GLU A 88 27.89 -33.18 21.37
N ASN A 89 28.97 -33.07 20.59
CA ASN A 89 29.04 -32.19 19.42
C ASN A 89 27.94 -32.50 18.40
N SER A 90 27.60 -33.78 18.18
CA SER A 90 26.52 -34.13 17.25
C SER A 90 25.14 -33.71 17.77
N LYS A 91 24.89 -33.78 19.08
CA LYS A 91 23.66 -33.26 19.70
C LYS A 91 23.55 -31.75 19.53
N ILE A 92 24.64 -31.01 19.79
CA ILE A 92 24.68 -29.56 19.64
C ILE A 92 24.43 -29.16 18.18
N LEU A 93 25.02 -29.86 17.21
CA LEU A 93 24.78 -29.60 15.79
C LEU A 93 23.29 -29.77 15.42
N ASN A 94 22.64 -30.83 15.89
CA ASN A 94 21.21 -31.05 15.65
C ASN A 94 20.34 -29.95 16.29
N GLU A 95 20.73 -29.45 17.46
CA GLU A 95 20.03 -28.34 18.13
C GLU A 95 20.21 -27.02 17.36
N ILE A 96 21.42 -26.75 16.86
CA ILE A 96 21.69 -25.59 16.00
C ILE A 96 20.83 -25.65 14.73
N GLU A 97 20.75 -26.80 14.07
CA GLU A 97 19.90 -26.98 12.87
C GLU A 97 18.41 -26.76 13.18
N SER A 98 17.93 -27.30 14.29
CA SER A 98 16.55 -27.07 14.78
C SER A 98 16.27 -25.58 15.02
N LEU A 99 17.20 -24.86 15.64
CA LEU A 99 17.08 -23.42 15.88
C LEU A 99 17.15 -22.61 14.59
N GLN A 100 18.01 -22.98 13.64
CA GLN A 100 18.06 -22.35 12.32
C GLN A 100 16.72 -22.49 11.57
N ASN A 101 16.12 -23.68 11.62
CA ASN A 101 14.81 -23.93 11.02
C ASN A 101 13.70 -23.08 11.68
N LYS A 102 13.72 -22.96 13.01
CA LYS A 102 12.78 -22.07 13.74
C LYS A 102 12.99 -20.60 13.39
N ASN A 103 14.23 -20.14 13.30
CA ASN A 103 14.53 -18.76 12.90
C ASN A 103 14.05 -18.47 11.48
N SER A 104 14.25 -19.40 10.54
CA SER A 104 13.71 -19.30 9.18
C SER A 104 12.19 -19.15 9.17
N PHE A 105 11.49 -19.94 9.99
CA PHE A 105 10.04 -19.83 10.16
C PHE A 105 9.62 -18.45 10.68
N TYR A 106 10.23 -17.97 11.78
CA TYR A 106 9.89 -16.67 12.36
C TYR A 106 10.22 -15.51 11.42
N MET A 107 11.29 -15.59 10.64
CA MET A 107 11.61 -14.59 9.61
C MET A 107 10.49 -14.48 8.56
N ASN A 108 9.99 -15.60 8.07
CA ASN A 108 8.87 -15.61 7.13
C ASN A 108 7.59 -15.02 7.73
N GLU A 109 7.30 -15.31 9.00
CA GLU A 109 6.15 -14.76 9.71
C GLU A 109 6.25 -13.24 9.87
N ILE A 110 7.44 -12.72 10.20
CA ILE A 110 7.73 -11.28 10.25
C ILE A 110 7.51 -10.63 8.87
N ASP A 111 7.97 -11.25 7.80
CA ASP A 111 7.78 -10.72 6.44
C ASP A 111 6.29 -10.64 6.06
N ILE A 112 5.51 -11.67 6.37
CA ILE A 112 4.05 -11.68 6.17
C ILE A 112 3.38 -10.55 6.97
N LEU A 113 3.75 -10.39 8.25
CA LEU A 113 3.21 -9.34 9.11
C LEU A 113 3.58 -7.95 8.60
N ASN A 114 4.79 -7.77 8.06
CA ASN A 114 5.22 -6.50 7.47
C ASN A 114 4.41 -6.17 6.22
N VAL A 115 4.19 -7.14 5.31
CA VAL A 115 3.34 -6.93 4.12
C VAL A 115 1.90 -6.60 4.53
N SER A 116 1.34 -7.33 5.50
CA SER A 116 -0.01 -7.08 6.02
C SER A 116 -0.14 -5.69 6.64
N SER A 117 0.85 -5.28 7.45
CA SER A 117 0.89 -3.95 8.07
C SER A 117 0.97 -2.85 7.02
N LYS A 118 1.77 -3.06 5.96
CA LYS A 118 1.89 -2.11 4.85
C LYS A 118 0.57 -1.96 4.11
N LEU A 119 -0.10 -3.06 3.77
CA LEU A 119 -1.42 -3.06 3.15
C LEU A 119 -2.48 -2.35 4.03
N SER A 120 -2.43 -2.57 5.34
CA SER A 120 -3.32 -1.88 6.28
C SER A 120 -3.10 -0.37 6.28
N ILE A 121 -1.85 0.10 6.24
CA ILE A 121 -1.54 1.54 6.17
C ILE A 121 -2.05 2.12 4.85
N ASP A 122 -1.77 1.46 3.73
CA ASP A 122 -2.15 1.96 2.40
C ASP A 122 -3.68 2.07 2.27
N SER A 123 -4.43 1.08 2.79
CA SER A 123 -5.90 1.11 2.82
C SER A 123 -6.47 2.20 3.74
N LEU A 124 -5.80 2.56 4.83
CA LEU A 124 -6.20 3.68 5.69
C LEU A 124 -6.05 5.02 4.95
N GLU A 125 -4.91 5.22 4.29
CA GLU A 125 -4.66 6.43 3.49
C GLU A 125 -5.68 6.59 2.34
N GLU A 126 -6.04 5.49 1.67
CA GLU A 126 -7.07 5.50 0.63
C GLU A 126 -8.45 5.88 1.20
N ASN A 127 -8.82 5.30 2.35
CA ASN A 127 -10.09 5.62 3.01
C ASN A 127 -10.17 7.09 3.44
N GLU A 128 -9.06 7.69 3.90
CA GLU A 128 -9.02 9.12 4.21
C GLU A 128 -9.27 9.99 2.96
N LYS A 129 -8.64 9.65 1.83
CA LYS A 129 -8.86 10.33 0.54
C LYS A 129 -10.32 10.22 0.09
N LEU A 130 -10.89 9.02 0.12
CA LEU A 130 -12.29 8.78 -0.23
C LEU A 130 -13.25 9.56 0.68
N LYS A 131 -12.93 9.69 1.97
CA LYS A 131 -13.75 10.48 2.90
C LYS A 131 -13.78 11.96 2.53
N ILE A 132 -12.64 12.53 2.15
CA ILE A 132 -12.53 13.92 1.66
C ILE A 132 -13.36 14.09 0.38
N GLU A 133 -13.25 13.15 -0.57
CA GLU A 133 -14.04 13.19 -1.82
C GLU A 133 -15.54 13.09 -1.56
N ILE A 134 -15.97 12.21 -0.65
CA ILE A 134 -17.37 12.06 -0.25
C ILE A 134 -17.91 13.35 0.36
N ASP A 135 -17.14 14.04 1.22
CA ASP A 135 -17.58 15.28 1.83
C ASP A 135 -17.66 16.43 0.81
N ALA A 136 -16.75 16.48 -0.17
CA ALA A 136 -16.83 17.39 -1.30
C ALA A 136 -18.08 17.11 -2.18
N LEU A 137 -18.35 15.83 -2.48
CA LEU A 137 -19.53 15.38 -3.24
C LEU A 137 -20.84 15.66 -2.50
N LYS A 138 -20.91 15.44 -1.18
CA LYS A 138 -22.08 15.80 -0.38
C LYS A 138 -22.37 17.29 -0.45
N LYS A 139 -21.33 18.12 -0.40
CA LYS A 139 -21.47 19.57 -0.53
C LYS A 139 -22.03 19.94 -1.91
N SER A 140 -21.47 19.41 -2.99
CA SER A 140 -21.97 19.67 -4.35
C SER A 140 -23.41 19.16 -4.52
N PHE A 141 -23.72 17.97 -4.03
CA PHE A 141 -25.08 17.41 -4.07
C PHE A 141 -26.10 18.26 -3.31
N SER A 142 -25.74 18.80 -2.14
CA SER A 142 -26.62 19.72 -1.39
C SER A 142 -26.91 20.99 -2.18
N THR A 143 -25.91 21.58 -2.85
CA THR A 143 -26.11 22.75 -3.71
C THR A 143 -26.97 22.42 -4.93
N PHE A 144 -26.74 21.26 -5.55
CA PHE A 144 -27.54 20.76 -6.67
C PHE A 144 -29.00 20.54 -6.26
N SER A 145 -29.26 19.84 -5.16
CA SER A 145 -30.60 19.59 -4.63
C SER A 145 -31.35 20.89 -4.32
N ASN A 146 -30.68 21.85 -3.68
CA ASN A 146 -31.24 23.19 -3.44
C ASN A 146 -31.59 23.93 -4.73
N SER A 147 -30.74 23.81 -5.76
CA SER A 147 -31.00 24.41 -7.07
C SER A 147 -32.14 23.71 -7.81
N SER A 148 -32.25 22.38 -7.72
CA SER A 148 -33.32 21.58 -8.30
C SER A 148 -34.66 21.95 -7.69
N ALA A 149 -34.76 22.05 -6.35
CA ALA A 149 -36.00 22.46 -5.69
C ALA A 149 -36.44 23.87 -6.12
N LYS A 150 -35.50 24.81 -6.32
CA LYS A 150 -35.81 26.14 -6.87
C LYS A 150 -36.33 26.06 -8.31
N LEU A 151 -35.72 25.22 -9.13
CA LEU A 151 -36.16 24.99 -10.52
C LEU A 151 -37.55 24.34 -10.56
N ASP A 152 -37.80 23.33 -9.75
CA ASP A 152 -39.09 22.64 -9.67
C ASP A 152 -40.20 23.61 -9.21
N ASN A 153 -39.91 24.48 -8.25
CA ASN A 153 -40.82 25.55 -7.84
C ASN A 153 -41.12 26.51 -9.00
N LEU A 154 -40.10 26.91 -9.78
CA LEU A 154 -40.27 27.77 -10.94
C LEU A 154 -41.12 27.10 -12.04
N LEU A 155 -40.82 25.84 -12.37
CA LEU A 155 -41.56 25.08 -13.38
C LEU A 155 -42.98 24.73 -12.93
N GLY A 156 -43.18 24.45 -11.64
CA GLY A 156 -44.50 24.23 -11.05
C GLY A 156 -45.41 25.45 -11.17
N LEU A 157 -44.85 26.66 -11.04
CA LEU A 157 -45.57 27.92 -11.32
C LEU A 157 -45.90 28.07 -12.81
N GLN A 158 -44.99 27.68 -13.71
CA GLN A 158 -45.20 27.76 -15.17
C GLN A 158 -46.18 26.71 -15.71
N ARG A 159 -46.32 25.55 -15.04
CA ARG A 159 -47.26 24.48 -15.43
C ARG A 159 -48.73 24.78 -15.11
N CYS A 160 -49.04 25.89 -14.45
CA CYS A 160 -50.39 26.43 -14.56
C CYS A 160 -50.60 26.83 -16.02
N VAL A 161 -51.35 26.00 -16.75
CA VAL A 161 -51.91 26.32 -18.05
C VAL A 161 -52.88 27.47 -17.82
N PHE A 162 -52.34 28.69 -17.78
CA PHE A 162 -53.13 29.91 -17.75
C PHE A 162 -53.79 30.00 -19.12
N ASP A 163 -55.09 29.77 -19.12
CA ASP A 163 -56.02 30.07 -20.21
C ASP A 163 -55.84 29.23 -21.49
N LYS A 164 -55.99 27.90 -21.40
CA LYS A 164 -56.55 27.14 -22.54
C LYS A 164 -58.07 27.40 -22.61
N ALA A 165 -58.45 28.62 -22.95
CA ALA A 165 -59.81 28.96 -23.32
C ALA A 165 -59.92 28.92 -24.85
N GLY A 166 -60.41 27.80 -25.37
CA GLY A 166 -60.69 27.58 -26.78
C GLY A 166 -61.82 26.56 -26.93
N LEU A 167 -62.50 26.59 -28.08
CA LEU A 167 -63.59 25.66 -28.42
C LEU A 167 -63.18 24.21 -28.11
N GLY A 168 -63.78 23.62 -27.07
CA GLY A 168 -63.55 22.23 -26.66
C GLY A 168 -62.91 22.00 -25.28
N PHE A 169 -62.57 23.05 -24.52
CA PHE A 169 -62.05 22.89 -23.14
C PHE A 169 -63.06 23.32 -22.07
N GLU A 170 -63.27 22.47 -21.06
CA GLU A 170 -64.08 22.77 -19.88
C GLU A 170 -63.27 23.52 -18.81
N GLU A 171 -63.88 24.58 -18.26
CA GLU A 171 -63.28 25.44 -17.25
C GLU A 171 -63.12 24.68 -15.92
N MET A 172 -61.87 24.36 -15.55
CA MET A 172 -61.58 23.68 -14.29
C MET A 172 -61.75 24.65 -13.11
N LYS A 173 -62.76 24.43 -12.26
CA LYS A 173 -63.16 25.32 -11.15
C LYS A 173 -62.14 25.54 -10.02
N ASN A 174 -61.03 24.79 -9.99
CA ASN A 174 -60.09 24.76 -8.86
C ASN A 174 -58.63 25.06 -9.26
N VAL A 175 -58.39 25.99 -10.17
CA VAL A 175 -57.02 26.39 -10.51
C VAL A 175 -56.48 27.31 -9.40
N LYS A 176 -55.49 26.83 -8.64
CA LYS A 176 -54.73 27.68 -7.69
C LYS A 176 -54.00 28.74 -8.50
N HIS A 177 -54.46 29.99 -8.41
CA HIS A 177 -53.82 31.11 -9.07
C HIS A 177 -52.57 31.50 -8.28
N PHE A 178 -51.40 31.24 -8.83
CA PHE A 178 -50.15 31.75 -8.30
C PHE A 178 -49.85 33.12 -8.94
N ASN A 179 -49.28 34.05 -8.16
CA ASN A 179 -48.90 35.36 -8.66
C ASN A 179 -47.71 35.21 -9.63
N ASN A 180 -47.95 35.43 -10.92
CA ASN A 180 -46.91 35.49 -11.94
C ASN A 180 -46.00 36.71 -11.69
N PHE A 181 -44.73 36.47 -11.32
CA PHE A 181 -43.73 37.52 -11.12
C PHE A 181 -43.20 38.12 -12.43
N PHE A 182 -43.40 37.45 -13.57
CA PHE A 182 -42.79 37.84 -14.85
C PHE A 182 -43.57 38.91 -15.62
N VAL A 183 -44.81 39.21 -15.25
CA VAL A 183 -45.64 40.20 -15.96
C VAL A 183 -46.17 41.22 -14.96
N LYS A 184 -45.80 42.50 -15.12
CA LYS A 184 -46.39 43.60 -14.35
C LYS A 184 -47.88 43.67 -14.66
N LYS A 185 -48.74 43.64 -13.63
CA LYS A 185 -50.18 43.91 -13.76
C LYS A 185 -50.37 45.27 -14.43
N VAL A 186 -50.86 45.28 -15.67
CA VAL A 186 -51.35 46.49 -16.31
C VAL A 186 -52.81 46.64 -15.90
N GLU A 187 -53.09 47.53 -14.95
CA GLU A 187 -54.46 47.91 -14.64
C GLU A 187 -55.03 48.71 -15.82
N PRO A 188 -56.17 48.31 -16.41
CA PRO A 188 -56.76 49.07 -17.51
C PRO A 188 -57.27 50.43 -16.99
N GLN A 189 -56.50 51.49 -17.24
CA GLN A 189 -56.93 52.87 -17.03
C GLN A 189 -57.94 53.27 -18.11
N ILE A 190 -59.24 53.12 -17.80
CA ILE A 190 -60.31 53.65 -18.65
C ILE A 190 -60.26 55.18 -18.59
N CYS A 191 -59.84 55.83 -19.68
CA CYS A 191 -59.81 57.29 -19.82
C CYS A 191 -60.96 57.79 -20.71
N CYS A 192 -61.50 58.96 -20.38
CA CYS A 192 -62.56 59.60 -21.14
C CYS A 192 -61.98 60.38 -22.32
N ASN A 193 -62.36 60.03 -23.57
CA ASN A 193 -61.88 60.73 -24.77
C ASN A 193 -62.37 62.18 -24.87
N TYR A 194 -63.39 62.59 -24.10
CA TYR A 194 -63.94 63.95 -24.13
C TYR A 194 -63.20 64.92 -23.18
N CYS A 195 -62.94 64.50 -21.93
CA CYS A 195 -62.33 65.37 -20.92
C CYS A 195 -60.92 64.95 -20.48
N GLY A 196 -60.41 63.82 -20.98
CA GLY A 196 -59.09 63.28 -20.66
C GLY A 196 -58.94 62.76 -19.22
N LYS A 197 -60.01 62.70 -18.43
CA LYS A 197 -59.98 62.17 -17.06
C LYS A 197 -60.21 60.66 -17.03
N ILE A 198 -59.58 59.99 -16.08
CA ILE A 198 -59.67 58.54 -15.86
C ILE A 198 -60.99 58.21 -15.14
N CYS A 199 -61.42 56.94 -15.16
CA CYS A 199 -62.54 56.34 -14.43
C CYS A 199 -63.94 56.45 -15.08
N HIS A 200 -64.06 57.01 -16.29
CA HIS A 200 -65.34 57.03 -17.00
C HIS A 200 -65.17 57.10 -18.53
N ILE A 201 -66.22 56.74 -19.25
CA ILE A 201 -66.25 56.73 -20.72
C ILE A 201 -66.86 58.05 -21.23
N SER A 202 -66.57 58.42 -22.48
CA SER A 202 -67.08 59.65 -23.13
C SER A 202 -68.61 59.81 -23.13
N THR A 203 -69.37 58.74 -22.94
CA THR A 203 -70.84 58.77 -22.85
C THR A 203 -71.34 59.23 -21.48
N SER A 204 -70.61 58.95 -20.40
CA SER A 204 -70.94 59.36 -19.04
C SER A 204 -70.26 60.66 -18.61
N CYS A 205 -69.57 61.34 -19.52
CA CYS A 205 -68.85 62.57 -19.23
C CYS A 205 -69.79 63.75 -18.89
N ILE A 206 -69.60 64.34 -17.70
CA ILE A 206 -70.37 65.49 -17.21
C ILE A 206 -70.21 66.71 -18.13
N PHE A 207 -69.00 66.92 -18.66
CA PHE A 207 -68.72 68.04 -19.59
C PHE A 207 -69.43 67.88 -20.94
N ARG A 208 -69.80 66.66 -21.33
CA ARG A 208 -70.61 66.41 -22.53
C ARG A 208 -72.10 66.61 -22.26
N LYS A 209 -72.58 66.31 -21.05
CA LYS A 209 -74.00 66.43 -20.67
C LYS A 209 -74.44 67.86 -20.37
N ASN A 210 -73.53 68.75 -19.97
CA ASN A 210 -73.87 70.14 -19.62
C ASN A 210 -73.21 71.15 -20.59
N LEU A 211 -73.99 71.72 -21.52
CA LEU A 211 -73.51 72.76 -22.46
C LEU A 211 -73.03 74.06 -21.77
N CYS A 212 -73.37 74.28 -20.50
CA CYS A 212 -73.12 75.53 -19.78
C CYS A 212 -71.66 75.71 -19.30
N PHE A 213 -70.82 74.66 -19.32
CA PHE A 213 -69.41 74.73 -18.93
C PHE A 213 -68.44 74.90 -20.12
N GLY A 214 -68.96 75.03 -21.34
CA GLY A 214 -68.23 74.78 -22.59
C GLY A 214 -67.78 76.00 -23.41
N LYS A 215 -67.40 77.13 -22.81
CA LYS A 215 -66.87 78.27 -23.60
C LYS A 215 -65.60 78.90 -23.03
N THR A 216 -64.54 78.10 -22.85
CA THR A 216 -63.18 78.68 -22.88
C THR A 216 -62.85 79.05 -24.33
N ARG A 217 -62.92 80.35 -24.64
CA ARG A 217 -62.57 80.92 -25.95
C ARG A 217 -61.07 80.74 -26.17
N LYS A 218 -60.67 79.86 -27.09
CA LYS A 218 -59.25 79.66 -27.45
C LYS A 218 -58.86 80.72 -28.48
N ILE A 219 -57.83 81.52 -28.19
CA ILE A 219 -57.30 82.55 -29.08
C ILE A 219 -55.91 82.11 -29.54
N TRP A 220 -55.62 82.23 -30.83
CA TRP A 220 -54.29 81.97 -31.39
C TRP A 220 -53.37 83.16 -31.12
N VAL A 221 -52.18 82.90 -30.57
CA VAL A 221 -51.18 83.94 -30.29
C VAL A 221 -49.83 83.49 -30.89
N PRO A 222 -49.09 84.36 -31.61
CA PRO A 222 -47.76 84.07 -32.11
C PRO A 222 -46.77 83.65 -31.00
N LYS A 223 -45.81 82.77 -31.32
CA LYS A 223 -44.76 82.36 -30.36
C LYS A 223 -43.89 83.57 -29.99
N GLY A 224 -43.75 83.85 -28.69
CA GLY A 224 -42.87 84.91 -28.16
C GLY A 224 -43.59 86.03 -27.40
N THR A 225 -44.91 86.14 -27.51
CA THR A 225 -45.68 87.15 -26.77
C THR A 225 -45.91 86.72 -25.31
N PHE A 226 -45.45 87.51 -24.35
CA PHE A 226 -45.78 87.35 -22.93
C PHE A 226 -47.03 88.15 -22.60
N VAL A 227 -48.17 87.48 -22.50
CA VAL A 227 -49.43 88.10 -22.01
C VAL A 227 -49.40 88.02 -20.49
N THR A 228 -49.13 89.14 -19.83
CA THR A 228 -48.84 89.19 -18.37
C THR A 228 -50.08 89.22 -17.47
N ASN A 229 -51.31 89.12 -17.99
CA ASN A 229 -52.54 89.11 -17.18
C ASN A 229 -53.56 88.06 -17.65
N LEU A 230 -53.24 86.76 -17.53
CA LEU A 230 -54.21 85.69 -17.77
C LEU A 230 -55.02 85.40 -16.50
N HIS A 231 -56.30 85.80 -16.49
CA HIS A 231 -57.28 85.38 -15.48
C HIS A 231 -58.02 84.13 -16.00
N GLY A 232 -57.49 82.93 -15.72
CA GLY A 232 -58.06 81.65 -16.16
C GLY A 232 -57.02 80.52 -16.36
N PRO A 233 -57.45 79.25 -16.52
CA PRO A 233 -56.59 78.08 -16.35
C PRO A 233 -55.35 78.09 -17.26
N LYS A 234 -54.18 77.98 -16.60
CA LYS A 234 -52.82 78.20 -17.13
C LYS A 234 -52.31 77.08 -18.06
N LEU A 235 -52.96 76.84 -19.19
CA LEU A 235 -52.46 75.91 -20.21
C LEU A 235 -52.11 76.63 -21.51
N LYS A 236 -50.81 76.68 -21.84
CA LYS A 236 -50.26 77.26 -23.07
C LYS A 236 -49.90 76.12 -24.03
N TRP A 237 -50.54 76.07 -25.20
CA TRP A 237 -50.18 75.13 -26.27
C TRP A 237 -49.27 75.83 -27.29
N VAL A 238 -48.23 75.13 -27.72
CA VAL A 238 -47.23 75.61 -28.69
C VAL A 238 -47.18 74.61 -29.84
N PRO A 239 -47.34 75.02 -31.12
CA PRO A 239 -47.21 74.10 -32.25
C PRO A 239 -45.80 73.54 -32.36
N LYS A 240 -45.67 72.23 -32.62
CA LYS A 240 -44.41 71.55 -32.92
C LYS A 240 -43.95 71.97 -34.32
N ALA A 241 -42.68 72.36 -34.47
CA ALA A 241 -42.05 72.53 -35.77
C ALA A 241 -41.73 71.15 -36.38
#